data_AF-A0A2G4F3K7-F1
#
_entry.id   AF-A0A2G4F3K7-F1
#
_cell.length_a   1.000
_cell.length_b   1.000
_cell.length_c   1.000
_cell.angle_alpha   90.00
_cell.angle_beta   90.00
_cell.angle_gamma   90.00
#
_symmetry.space_group_name_H-M   'P 1'
#
loop_
_entity.id
_entity.type
_entity.pdbx_description
1 polymer ?
#
loop_
_entity_poly.entity_id
_entity_poly.type
_entity_poly.pdbx_seq_one_letter_code
_entity_poly.pdbx_strand_id
1 'polypeptide(L)'
;MKIRCIAKTGESLPEKYIDPPRGYTRKVELPLTIGKEYVVYAIREWKGTIWYYICNDNYSYYPIHNPAPMFEVVDSRVSKYWRFELSPNGLLMIAFEQWFTDPYFYDKLTDQEEAEVEIFDQVKELMDAEDFDLPPLDVAVEKLRETVSV
;
A
#
# COMPACT_ATOMS: atom_id res chain seq x y z
N MET A 1 -4.28 -3.09 -5.27
CA MET A 1 -3.46 -2.00 -5.83
C MET A 1 -2.01 -2.43 -5.97
N LYS A 2 -1.40 -2.18 -7.13
CA LYS A 2 0.03 -2.39 -7.37
C LYS A 2 0.68 -1.12 -7.92
N ILE A 3 1.92 -0.89 -7.51
CA ILE A 3 2.72 0.25 -7.92
C ILE A 3 4.06 -0.23 -8.48
N ARG A 4 4.61 0.47 -9.47
CA ARG A 4 5.93 0.18 -10.03
C ARG A 4 6.90 1.28 -9.64
N CYS A 5 8.07 0.88 -9.14
CA CYS A 5 9.12 1.83 -8.77
C CYS A 5 9.72 2.50 -10.02
N ILE A 6 9.73 3.83 -10.03
CA ILE A 6 10.31 4.66 -11.11
C ILE A 6 11.55 5.44 -10.64
N ALA A 7 11.71 5.58 -9.33
CA ALA A 7 12.86 6.22 -8.71
C ALA A 7 13.12 5.62 -7.33
N LYS A 8 14.37 5.69 -6.88
CA LYS A 8 14.78 5.20 -5.55
C LYS A 8 15.64 6.20 -4.76
N THR A 9 15.92 7.37 -5.32
CA THR A 9 16.76 8.39 -4.69
C THR A 9 15.97 9.65 -4.37
N GLY A 10 16.30 10.29 -3.25
CA GLY A 10 15.65 11.51 -2.78
C GLY A 10 15.75 12.71 -3.73
N GLU A 11 16.63 12.65 -4.72
CA GLU A 11 16.73 13.67 -5.78
C GLU A 11 15.41 13.83 -6.54
N SER A 12 14.68 12.72 -6.72
CA SER A 12 13.38 12.68 -7.40
C SER A 12 12.20 13.18 -6.55
N LEU A 13 12.40 13.40 -5.24
CA LEU A 13 11.31 13.78 -4.35
C LEU A 13 10.87 15.24 -4.54
N PRO A 14 9.57 15.55 -4.49
CA PRO A 14 9.11 16.92 -4.31
C PRO A 14 9.60 17.48 -2.96
N GLU A 15 9.81 18.79 -2.86
CA GLU A 15 10.35 19.45 -1.65
C GLU A 15 9.56 19.12 -0.39
N LYS A 16 8.23 18.97 -0.49
CA LYS A 16 7.35 18.60 0.64
C LYS A 16 7.64 17.23 1.26
N TYR A 17 8.39 16.35 0.59
CA TYR A 17 8.83 15.05 1.12
C TYR A 17 10.24 15.10 1.71
N ILE A 18 10.96 16.22 1.58
CA ILE A 18 12.29 16.38 2.16
C ILE A 18 12.14 16.72 3.64
N ASP A 19 12.61 15.82 4.48
CA ASP A 19 12.54 15.90 5.94
C ASP A 19 13.83 15.30 6.53
N PRO A 20 14.94 16.08 6.57
CA PRO A 20 16.23 15.59 7.06
C PRO A 20 16.20 15.01 8.48
N PRO A 21 15.44 15.57 9.45
CA PRO A 21 15.26 14.96 10.77
C PRO A 21 14.70 13.52 10.74
N ARG A 22 13.93 13.16 9.71
CA ARG A 22 13.39 11.80 9.51
C ARG A 22 14.20 10.97 8.50
N GLY A 23 15.36 11.45 8.06
CA GLY A 23 16.24 10.75 7.12
C GLY A 23 15.88 10.93 5.63
N TYR A 24 14.81 11.64 5.30
CA TYR A 24 14.41 11.91 3.92
C TYR A 24 15.16 13.11 3.36
N THR A 25 16.38 12.88 2.88
CA THR A 25 17.23 13.90 2.26
C THR A 25 17.29 13.73 0.75
N ARG A 26 17.81 14.73 0.02
CA ARG A 26 18.08 14.62 -1.42
C ARG A 26 19.03 13.46 -1.78
N LYS A 27 19.87 13.03 -0.83
CA LYS A 27 20.87 11.97 -1.03
C LYS A 27 20.41 10.60 -0.54
N VAL A 28 19.20 10.50 0.04
CA VAL A 28 18.72 9.21 0.54
C VAL A 28 18.55 8.24 -0.63
N GLU A 29 18.98 7.00 -0.44
CA GLU A 29 18.67 5.89 -1.33
C GLU A 29 17.76 4.92 -0.58
N LEU A 30 16.58 4.69 -1.13
CA LEU A 30 15.58 3.79 -0.56
C LEU A 30 15.83 2.36 -1.07
N PRO A 31 15.53 1.32 -0.25
CA PRO A 31 15.69 -0.08 -0.63
C PRO A 31 14.61 -0.53 -1.62
N LEU A 32 14.65 0.04 -2.83
CA LEU A 32 13.69 -0.16 -3.91
C LEU A 32 14.44 -0.50 -5.21
N THR A 33 13.82 -1.33 -6.05
CA THR A 33 14.33 -1.72 -7.36
C THR A 33 13.49 -1.05 -8.43
N ILE A 34 14.11 -0.20 -9.26
CA ILE A 34 13.43 0.46 -10.38
C ILE A 34 12.87 -0.61 -11.33
N GLY A 35 11.62 -0.43 -11.75
CA GLY A 35 10.88 -1.37 -12.60
C GLY A 35 10.19 -2.51 -11.85
N LYS A 36 10.51 -2.74 -10.57
CA LYS A 36 9.83 -3.75 -9.75
C LYS A 36 8.44 -3.26 -9.32
N GLU A 37 7.48 -4.17 -9.34
CA GLU A 37 6.13 -3.95 -8.85
C GLU A 37 6.01 -4.36 -7.39
N TYR A 38 5.24 -3.59 -6.63
CA TYR A 38 4.98 -3.79 -5.22
C TYR A 38 3.48 -3.73 -4.95
N VAL A 39 2.98 -4.62 -4.09
CA VAL A 39 1.63 -4.57 -3.54
C VAL A 39 1.60 -3.51 -2.43
N VAL A 40 0.57 -2.66 -2.45
CA VAL A 40 0.34 -1.65 -1.42
C VAL A 40 -0.56 -2.22 -0.34
N TYR A 41 -0.07 -2.30 0.89
CA TYR A 41 -0.83 -2.83 2.02
C TYR A 41 -1.61 -1.74 2.78
N ALA A 42 -1.04 -0.54 2.84
CA ALA A 42 -1.70 0.64 3.40
C ALA A 42 -1.25 1.93 2.70
N ILE A 43 -2.08 2.97 2.83
CA ILE A 43 -1.82 4.32 2.34
C ILE A 43 -2.02 5.29 3.48
N ARG A 44 -1.05 6.18 3.67
CA ARG A 44 -1.16 7.30 4.60
C ARG A 44 -1.08 8.61 3.85
N GLU A 45 -2.07 9.47 4.05
CA GLU A 45 -2.01 10.87 3.64
C GLU A 45 -1.89 11.77 4.86
N TRP A 46 -0.88 12.65 4.84
CA TRP A 46 -0.69 13.67 5.86
C TRP A 46 -0.10 14.94 5.26
N LYS A 47 -0.75 16.08 5.51
CA LYS A 47 -0.29 17.41 5.09
C LYS A 47 0.04 17.49 3.58
N GLY A 48 -0.76 16.84 2.75
CA GLY A 48 -0.61 16.80 1.30
C GLY A 48 0.48 15.83 0.81
N THR A 49 1.01 14.96 1.66
CA THR A 49 1.98 13.92 1.28
C THR A 49 1.36 12.54 1.42
N ILE A 50 1.54 11.70 0.40
CA ILE A 50 1.02 10.34 0.33
C ILE A 50 2.18 9.37 0.46
N TRP A 51 1.99 8.36 1.29
CA TRP A 51 2.95 7.33 1.60
C TRP A 51 2.33 5.96 1.38
N TYR A 52 3.03 5.08 0.67
CA TYR A 52 2.62 3.69 0.43
C TYR A 52 3.37 2.76 1.38
N TYR A 53 2.64 1.95 2.14
CA TYR A 53 3.21 0.88 2.95
C TYR A 53 3.37 -0.36 2.07
N ILE A 54 4.62 -0.75 1.83
CA ILE A 54 5.00 -1.87 0.96
C ILE A 54 6.07 -2.74 1.62
N CYS A 55 6.11 -4.03 1.29
CA CYS A 55 7.27 -4.88 1.62
C CYS A 55 8.37 -4.60 0.58
N ASN A 56 9.35 -3.78 0.96
CA ASN A 56 10.44 -3.34 0.09
C ASN A 56 11.56 -4.41 -0.04
N ASP A 57 12.65 -4.09 -0.74
CA ASP A 57 13.67 -5.09 -1.10
C ASP A 57 14.53 -5.57 0.06
N ASN A 58 14.54 -4.85 1.19
CA ASN A 58 15.22 -5.30 2.39
C ASN A 58 14.47 -6.44 3.10
N TYR A 59 13.33 -6.87 2.56
CA TYR A 59 12.43 -7.90 3.09
C TYR A 59 12.22 -7.77 4.59
N SER A 60 11.16 -7.06 4.95
CA SER A 60 10.67 -6.99 6.32
C SER A 60 9.38 -7.78 6.46
N TYR A 61 9.17 -8.39 7.63
CA TYR A 61 7.92 -9.05 8.04
C TYR A 61 6.77 -8.05 8.27
N TYR A 62 6.97 -6.78 7.92
CA TYR A 62 5.94 -5.75 7.93
C TYR A 62 6.13 -4.78 6.75
N PRO A 63 5.08 -4.05 6.35
CA PRO A 63 5.18 -3.12 5.25
C PRO A 63 5.75 -1.78 5.74
N ILE A 64 6.71 -1.22 5.01
CA ILE A 64 7.38 0.04 5.34
C ILE A 64 6.82 1.16 4.47
N HIS A 65 6.56 2.32 5.07
CA HIS A 65 6.09 3.50 4.34
C HIS A 65 7.17 4.05 3.41
N ASN A 66 6.83 4.24 2.13
CA ASN A 66 7.69 4.81 1.11
C ASN A 66 6.97 5.98 0.41
N PRO A 67 7.68 7.03 -0.03
CA PRO A 67 7.05 8.19 -0.66
C PRO A 67 6.34 7.82 -1.96
N ALA A 68 5.06 8.18 -2.12
CA ALA A 68 4.31 7.90 -3.34
C ALA A 68 4.97 8.39 -4.66
N PRO A 69 5.69 9.54 -4.71
CA PRO A 69 6.35 10.00 -5.94
C PRO A 69 7.44 9.08 -6.49
N MET A 70 7.89 8.09 -5.72
CA MET A 70 8.85 7.08 -6.17
C MET A 70 8.24 6.06 -7.13
N PHE A 71 6.92 6.10 -7.32
CA PHE A 71 6.18 5.05 -8.01
C PHE A 71 5.17 5.60 -9.01
N GLU A 72 4.90 4.80 -10.03
CA GLU A 72 3.70 4.90 -10.86
C GLU A 72 2.67 3.84 -10.43
N VAL A 73 1.38 4.14 -10.58
CA VAL A 73 0.32 3.16 -10.31
C VAL A 73 0.12 2.30 -11.55
N VAL A 74 0.30 0.98 -11.41
CA VAL A 74 0.12 0.01 -12.51
C VAL A 74 -1.18 -0.79 -12.38
N ASP A 75 -1.72 -0.85 -11.16
CA ASP A 75 -3.04 -1.39 -10.87
C ASP A 75 -3.70 -0.52 -9.79
N SER A 76 -4.72 0.25 -10.20
CA SER A 76 -5.46 1.19 -9.36
C SER A 76 -6.66 0.58 -8.62
N ARG A 77 -6.88 -0.73 -8.73
CA ARG A 77 -7.99 -1.40 -8.05
C ARG A 77 -7.81 -1.33 -6.53
N VAL A 78 -8.89 -0.97 -5.85
CA VAL A 78 -8.99 -0.92 -4.39
C VAL A 78 -9.06 -2.34 -3.85
N SER A 79 -8.23 -2.65 -2.85
CA SER A 79 -8.28 -3.97 -2.20
C SER A 79 -9.60 -4.15 -1.46
N LYS A 80 -10.17 -5.36 -1.49
CA LYS A 80 -11.41 -5.68 -0.73
C LYS A 80 -11.18 -5.69 0.78
N TYR A 81 -9.91 -5.77 1.20
CA TYR A 81 -9.50 -5.77 2.60
C TYR A 81 -9.33 -4.36 3.16
N TRP A 82 -9.27 -3.33 2.31
CA TRP A 82 -9.11 -1.97 2.79
C TRP A 82 -10.33 -1.43 3.52
N ARG A 83 -10.03 -0.64 4.56
CA ARG A 83 -10.91 0.27 5.28
C ARG A 83 -10.28 1.65 5.22
N PHE A 84 -11.11 2.67 5.42
CA PHE A 84 -10.71 4.07 5.42
C PHE A 84 -11.00 4.66 6.80
N GLU A 85 -10.03 5.38 7.37
CA GLU A 85 -10.23 6.16 8.58
C GLU A 85 -9.60 7.55 8.43
N LEU A 86 -10.35 8.58 8.81
CA LEU A 86 -9.88 9.95 8.91
C LEU A 86 -9.83 10.35 10.39
N SER A 87 -8.64 10.43 10.96
CA SER A 87 -8.46 10.84 12.35
C SER A 87 -8.81 12.34 12.54
N PRO A 88 -9.21 12.77 13.75
CA PRO A 88 -9.59 14.17 14.02
C PRO A 88 -8.51 15.22 13.70
N ASN A 89 -7.24 14.81 13.68
CA ASN A 89 -6.12 15.69 13.32
C ASN A 89 -5.96 15.87 11.79
N GLY A 90 -6.78 15.21 10.98
CA GLY A 90 -6.73 15.24 9.52
C GLY A 90 -5.85 14.15 8.89
N LEU A 91 -5.38 13.18 9.68
CA LEU A 91 -4.62 12.04 9.17
C LEU A 91 -5.58 11.08 8.47
N LEU A 92 -5.37 10.88 7.17
CA LEU A 92 -6.07 9.86 6.42
C LEU A 92 -5.21 8.58 6.37
N MET A 93 -5.80 7.48 6.78
CA MET A 93 -5.24 6.15 6.65
C MET A 93 -6.20 5.23 5.88
N ILE A 94 -5.64 4.46 4.96
CA ILE A 94 -6.32 3.37 4.25
C ILE A 94 -5.50 2.11 4.51
N ALA A 95 -6.06 1.14 5.21
CA ALA A 95 -5.36 -0.07 5.61
C ALA A 95 -6.35 -1.23 5.81
N PHE A 96 -5.86 -2.43 6.14
CA PHE A 96 -6.74 -3.52 6.55
C PHE A 96 -7.33 -3.30 7.95
N GLU A 97 -8.42 -4.00 8.25
CA GLU A 97 -9.27 -3.77 9.43
C GLU A 97 -8.51 -3.79 10.76
N GLN A 98 -7.63 -4.77 10.96
CA GLN A 98 -6.87 -4.95 12.20
C GLN A 98 -5.95 -3.76 12.51
N TRP A 99 -5.50 -3.03 11.48
CA TRP A 99 -4.71 -1.80 11.68
C TRP A 99 -5.46 -0.77 12.53
N PHE A 100 -6.79 -0.75 12.45
CA PHE A 100 -7.65 0.21 13.13
C PHE A 100 -8.25 -0.35 14.42
N THR A 101 -8.63 -1.62 14.41
CA THR A 101 -9.38 -2.22 15.53
C THR A 101 -8.48 -2.70 16.65
N ASP A 102 -7.21 -3.02 16.36
CA ASP A 102 -6.24 -3.42 17.36
C ASP A 102 -5.36 -2.23 17.80
N PRO A 103 -5.47 -1.77 19.06
CA PRO A 103 -4.69 -0.65 19.56
C PRO A 103 -3.19 -0.86 19.36
N TYR A 104 -2.51 0.11 18.75
CA TYR A 104 -1.07 0.06 18.48
C TYR A 104 -0.65 -1.13 17.60
N PHE A 105 -1.55 -1.67 16.77
CA PHE A 105 -1.26 -2.80 15.88
C PHE A 105 0.08 -2.65 15.14
N TYR A 106 0.30 -1.51 14.49
CA TYR A 106 1.52 -1.30 13.71
C TYR A 106 2.78 -1.25 14.58
N ASP A 107 2.70 -0.69 15.79
CA ASP A 107 3.84 -0.65 16.71
C ASP A 107 4.18 -2.07 17.21
N LYS A 108 3.15 -2.83 17.63
CA LYS A 108 3.28 -4.24 18.04
C LYS A 108 3.81 -5.13 16.91
N LEU A 109 3.33 -4.89 15.69
CA LEU A 109 3.87 -5.53 14.49
C LEU A 109 5.36 -5.23 14.33
N THR A 110 5.78 -3.96 14.43
CA THR A 110 7.21 -3.60 14.32
C THR A 110 8.07 -4.12 15.47
N ASP A 111 7.47 -4.38 16.63
CA ASP A 111 8.11 -4.97 17.81
C ASP A 111 8.20 -6.51 17.76
N GLN A 112 7.71 -7.14 16.68
CA GLN A 112 7.69 -8.61 16.46
C GLN A 112 6.80 -9.37 17.44
N GLU A 113 5.73 -8.75 17.90
CA GLU A 113 4.71 -9.47 18.65
C GLU A 113 4.07 -10.54 17.75
N GLU A 114 4.09 -11.81 18.20
CA GLU A 114 3.80 -12.97 17.36
C GLU A 114 2.39 -12.90 16.73
N ALA A 115 1.41 -12.40 17.46
CA ALA A 115 0.03 -12.31 17.00
C ALA A 115 -0.14 -11.32 15.84
N GLU A 116 0.49 -10.15 15.93
CA GLU A 116 0.41 -9.11 14.91
C GLU A 116 1.19 -9.48 13.65
N VAL A 117 2.32 -10.18 13.80
CA VAL A 117 3.07 -10.76 12.69
C VAL A 117 2.21 -11.79 11.95
N GLU A 118 1.58 -12.73 12.67
CA GLU A 118 0.70 -13.73 12.06
C GLU A 118 -0.49 -13.09 11.33
N ILE A 119 -1.11 -12.08 11.92
CA ILE A 119 -2.19 -11.32 11.29
C ILE A 119 -1.70 -10.67 9.99
N PHE A 120 -0.55 -10.01 10.01
CA PHE A 120 -0.03 -9.37 8.81
C PHE A 120 0.33 -10.37 7.73
N ASP A 121 0.94 -11.52 8.07
CA ASP A 121 1.27 -12.58 7.11
C ASP A 121 0.00 -13.09 6.41
N GLN A 122 -1.08 -13.34 7.15
CA GLN A 122 -2.37 -13.75 6.57
C GLN A 122 -2.96 -12.68 5.64
N VAL A 123 -2.97 -11.42 6.08
CA VAL A 123 -3.47 -10.30 5.25
C VAL A 123 -2.61 -10.13 3.99
N LYS A 124 -1.29 -10.26 4.12
CA LYS A 124 -0.34 -10.16 3.03
C LYS A 124 -0.61 -11.23 1.98
N GLU A 125 -0.75 -12.49 2.38
CA GLU A 125 -1.10 -13.58 1.45
C GLU A 125 -2.40 -13.30 0.70
N LEU A 126 -3.43 -12.86 1.43
CA LEU A 126 -4.73 -12.54 0.85
C LEU A 126 -4.69 -11.37 -0.14
N MET A 127 -3.94 -10.32 0.17
CA MET A 127 -3.77 -9.14 -0.69
C MET A 127 -2.86 -9.40 -1.88
N ASP A 128 -1.81 -10.21 -1.73
CA ASP A 128 -0.92 -10.61 -2.82
C ASP A 128 -1.64 -11.51 -3.83
N ALA A 129 -2.54 -12.36 -3.35
CA ALA A 129 -3.39 -13.23 -4.15
C ALA A 129 -4.60 -12.51 -4.77
N GLU A 130 -4.78 -11.20 -4.54
CA GLU A 130 -5.82 -10.44 -5.23
C GLU A 130 -5.53 -10.38 -6.74
N ASP A 131 -6.15 -11.30 -7.45
CA ASP A 131 -6.27 -11.29 -8.90
C ASP A 131 -7.70 -10.88 -9.26
N PHE A 132 -7.85 -9.66 -9.78
CA PHE A 132 -9.14 -9.20 -10.27
C PHE A 132 -9.17 -9.29 -11.80
N ASP A 133 -9.01 -10.48 -12.35
CA ASP A 133 -9.42 -10.78 -13.71
C ASP A 133 -10.95 -10.67 -13.80
N LEU A 134 -11.43 -9.42 -13.80
CA LEU A 134 -12.77 -9.12 -14.26
C LEU A 134 -12.74 -9.25 -15.78
N PRO A 135 -13.62 -10.08 -16.37
CA PRO A 135 -13.75 -10.09 -17.80
C PRO A 135 -14.08 -8.66 -18.29
N PRO A 136 -13.63 -8.28 -19.50
CA PRO A 136 -14.00 -7.01 -20.11
C PRO A 136 -15.50 -6.74 -19.97
N LEU A 137 -15.89 -5.48 -19.76
CA LEU A 137 -17.27 -5.11 -19.42
C LEU A 137 -18.28 -5.65 -20.46
N ASP A 138 -17.89 -5.67 -21.73
CA ASP A 138 -18.59 -6.30 -22.84
C ASP A 138 -18.87 -7.80 -22.60
N VAL A 139 -17.86 -8.57 -22.19
CA VAL A 139 -18.01 -9.99 -21.83
C VAL A 139 -18.86 -10.18 -20.57
N ALA A 140 -18.73 -9.30 -19.58
CA ALA A 140 -19.55 -9.34 -18.37
C ALA A 140 -21.04 -9.04 -18.67
N VAL A 141 -21.30 -8.06 -19.55
CA VAL A 141 -22.65 -7.65 -19.96
C VAL A 141 -23.32 -8.71 -20.83
N GLU A 142 -22.58 -9.38 -21.73
CA GLU A 142 -23.13 -10.51 -22.51
C GLU A 142 -23.54 -11.67 -21.60
N LYS A 143 -22.67 -12.10 -20.68
CA LYS A 143 -23.01 -13.16 -19.72
C LYS A 143 -24.26 -12.83 -18.90
N LEU A 144 -24.39 -11.58 -18.43
CA LEU A 144 -25.57 -11.13 -17.68
C LEU A 144 -26.85 -11.15 -18.53
N ARG A 145 -26.77 -10.77 -19.82
CA ARG A 145 -27.92 -10.84 -20.73
C ARG A 145 -28.35 -12.29 -20.99
N GLU A 146 -27.41 -13.22 -21.08
CA GLU A 146 -27.69 -14.66 -21.21
C GLU A 146 -28.36 -15.22 -19.94
N THR A 147 -27.97 -14.76 -18.76
CA THR A 147 -28.56 -15.26 -17.49
C THR A 147 -29.96 -14.72 -17.20
N VAL A 148 -30.31 -13.54 -17.72
CA VAL A 148 -31.61 -12.89 -17.51
C VAL A 148 -32.66 -13.31 -18.56
N SER A 149 -32.22 -13.98 -19.64
CA SER A 149 -33.10 -14.44 -20.73
C SER A 149 -33.69 -15.84 -20.52
N VAL A 150 -33.60 -16.40 -19.30
CA VAL A 150 -34.15 -17.71 -18.90
C VAL A 150 -35.32 -17.55 -17.94
#